data_AF-A0A1C2DSE5-F1
#
_entry.id   AF-A0A1C2DSE5-F1
#
_cell.length_a   1.000
_cell.length_b   1.000
_cell.length_c   1.000
_cell.angle_alpha   90.00
_cell.angle_beta   90.00
_cell.angle_gamma   90.00
#
_symmetry.space_group_name_H-M   'P 1'
#
loop_
_entity.id
_entity.type
_entity.pdbx_description
1 polymer ?
#
loop_
_entity_poly.entity_id
_entity_poly.type
_entity_poly.pdbx_seq_one_letter_code
_entity_poly.pdbx_strand_id
1 'polypeptide(L)'
;MAYAITTLVIINSPDDYLSWTPRQKVMRWRAVMKWHEYVAQLHAAGKLPWSWGSHQLISKFRDSQIVSTHVAIYHCDGMEEFTTLLERDPLREYSSYVTVPLRSLERDYLDEVQNRDWAKPLPSDPASRMAQQSARALFATRPPELEETTQGFIAPANLPAPPDARASDRYRISYLLVGHAPQAGMTISDLQRNVETEKVRWWHTYNSKLVESGSVTHGWASGVLCHPGNPVSNQKGAAVVIDAETPEELDELVNLNPLGEQSELLSVVLRPLGDQKEADGRRLQMAEAELQVELELQNGK
;
A
#
# COMPACT_ATOMS: atom_id res chain seq x y z
N MET A 1 -12.51 -6.57 25.18
CA MET A 1 -12.28 -5.21 24.66
C MET A 1 -12.03 -5.36 23.17
N ALA A 2 -12.80 -4.68 22.32
CA ALA A 2 -12.50 -4.60 20.90
C ALA A 2 -11.34 -3.60 20.72
N TYR A 3 -10.32 -3.98 19.96
CA TYR A 3 -9.20 -3.10 19.65
C TYR A 3 -9.47 -2.46 18.29
N ALA A 4 -9.21 -1.16 18.19
CA ALA A 4 -9.28 -0.47 16.92
C ALA A 4 -8.34 -1.14 15.90
N ILE A 5 -8.83 -1.29 14.69
CA ILE A 5 -8.11 -1.87 13.57
C ILE A 5 -8.02 -0.86 12.44
N THR A 6 -6.88 -0.86 11.76
CA THR A 6 -6.69 -0.14 10.51
C THR A 6 -6.42 -1.16 9.42
N THR A 7 -7.09 -1.06 8.28
CA THR A 7 -6.93 -2.03 7.19
C THR A 7 -6.92 -1.33 5.85
N LEU A 8 -5.84 -1.56 5.09
CA LEU A 8 -5.74 -1.17 3.69
C LEU A 8 -6.52 -2.17 2.85
N VAL A 9 -7.32 -1.66 1.93
CA VAL A 9 -8.10 -2.41 0.98
C VAL A 9 -7.78 -1.89 -0.42
N ILE A 10 -7.23 -2.76 -1.25
CA ILE A 10 -7.01 -2.51 -2.68
C ILE A 10 -8.12 -3.23 -3.44
N ILE A 11 -8.93 -2.47 -4.17
CA ILE A 11 -10.11 -2.94 -4.88
C ILE A 11 -9.79 -2.91 -6.37
N ASN A 12 -9.82 -4.07 -7.02
CA ASN A 12 -9.51 -4.24 -8.44
C ASN A 12 -10.72 -4.73 -9.22
N SER A 13 -10.77 -4.45 -10.52
CA SER A 13 -11.61 -5.24 -11.42
C SER A 13 -11.24 -6.73 -11.32
N PRO A 14 -12.20 -7.66 -11.39
CA PRO A 14 -11.89 -9.08 -11.36
C PRO A 14 -11.10 -9.49 -12.62
N ASP A 15 -10.35 -10.58 -12.52
CA ASP A 15 -9.40 -11.02 -13.56
C ASP A 15 -10.10 -11.34 -14.90
N ASP A 16 -11.39 -11.70 -14.86
CA ASP A 16 -12.21 -12.05 -16.02
C ASP A 16 -13.02 -10.86 -16.58
N TYR A 17 -12.84 -9.65 -16.05
CA TYR A 17 -13.65 -8.46 -16.38
C TYR A 17 -13.78 -8.19 -17.89
N LEU A 18 -12.73 -8.47 -18.69
CA LEU A 18 -12.79 -8.25 -20.14
C LEU A 18 -13.83 -9.13 -20.84
N SER A 19 -14.05 -10.35 -20.32
CA SER A 19 -15.01 -11.32 -20.84
C SER A 19 -16.45 -11.01 -20.48
N TRP A 20 -16.69 -10.02 -19.62
CA TRP A 20 -18.03 -9.67 -19.17
C TRP A 20 -18.88 -9.06 -20.28
N THR A 21 -20.17 -9.37 -20.24
CA THR A 21 -21.19 -8.75 -21.10
C THR A 21 -21.28 -7.23 -20.87
N PRO A 22 -21.68 -6.44 -21.87
CA PRO A 22 -21.90 -5.00 -21.69
C PRO A 22 -22.83 -4.68 -20.51
N ARG A 23 -23.88 -5.48 -20.31
CA ARG A 23 -24.78 -5.35 -19.15
C ARG A 23 -24.05 -5.51 -17.81
N GLN A 24 -23.18 -6.51 -17.67
CA GLN A 24 -22.39 -6.71 -16.45
C GLN A 24 -21.41 -5.55 -16.22
N LYS A 25 -20.77 -5.05 -17.28
CA LYS A 25 -19.88 -3.88 -17.22
C LYS A 25 -20.64 -2.63 -16.74
N VAL A 26 -21.83 -2.35 -17.28
CA VAL A 26 -22.69 -1.25 -16.81
C VAL A 26 -23.05 -1.41 -15.33
N MET A 27 -23.45 -2.60 -14.89
CA MET A 27 -23.79 -2.84 -13.48
C MET A 27 -22.61 -2.56 -12.56
N ARG A 28 -21.40 -2.99 -12.94
CA ARG A 28 -20.18 -2.68 -12.19
C ARG A 28 -19.92 -1.18 -12.13
N TRP A 29 -19.97 -0.45 -13.25
CA TRP A 29 -19.70 0.99 -13.23
C TRP A 29 -20.73 1.77 -12.41
N ARG A 30 -22.00 1.33 -12.41
CA ARG A 30 -23.01 1.87 -11.49
C ARG A 30 -22.66 1.60 -10.03
N ALA A 31 -22.15 0.40 -9.72
CA ALA A 31 -21.65 0.08 -8.39
C ALA A 31 -20.42 0.92 -8.00
N VAL A 32 -19.50 1.20 -8.92
CA VAL A 32 -18.36 2.12 -8.70
C VAL A 32 -18.88 3.52 -8.35
N MET A 33 -19.88 4.03 -9.06
CA MET A 33 -20.44 5.35 -8.73
C MET A 33 -21.10 5.38 -7.35
N LYS A 34 -21.82 4.31 -6.96
CA LYS A 34 -22.37 4.16 -5.61
C LYS A 34 -21.26 4.04 -4.54
N TRP A 35 -20.14 3.42 -4.88
CA TRP A 35 -19.00 3.31 -3.97
C TRP A 35 -18.39 4.66 -3.65
N HIS A 36 -18.28 5.58 -4.61
CA HIS A 36 -17.86 6.96 -4.34
C HIS A 36 -18.77 7.68 -3.33
N GLU A 37 -20.09 7.43 -3.38
CA GLU A 37 -21.04 7.96 -2.39
C GLU A 37 -20.88 7.28 -1.02
N TYR A 38 -20.68 5.96 -1.01
CA TYR A 38 -20.43 5.18 0.20
C TYR A 38 -19.17 5.63 0.93
N VAL A 39 -18.06 5.81 0.22
CA VAL A 39 -16.79 6.31 0.76
C VAL A 39 -16.97 7.70 1.38
N ALA A 40 -17.73 8.58 0.72
CA ALA A 40 -17.98 9.92 1.27
C ALA A 40 -18.74 9.87 2.61
N GLN A 41 -19.72 8.96 2.76
CA GLN A 41 -20.43 8.74 4.01
C GLN A 41 -19.49 8.20 5.10
N LEU A 42 -18.65 7.22 4.78
CA LEU A 42 -17.69 6.65 5.73
C LEU A 42 -16.61 7.64 6.13
N HIS A 43 -16.16 8.49 5.21
CA HIS A 43 -15.20 9.55 5.50
C HIS A 43 -15.78 10.56 6.48
N ALA A 44 -17.02 11.02 6.25
CA ALA A 44 -17.72 11.93 7.17
C ALA A 44 -17.94 11.31 8.56
N ALA A 45 -18.06 9.99 8.64
CA ALA A 45 -18.15 9.25 9.90
C ALA A 45 -16.79 8.92 10.56
N GLY A 46 -15.66 9.28 9.92
CA GLY A 46 -14.30 8.98 10.40
C GLY A 46 -13.88 7.52 10.26
N LYS A 47 -14.66 6.69 9.54
CA LYS A 47 -14.43 5.24 9.38
C LYS A 47 -13.57 4.89 8.16
N LEU A 48 -13.50 5.79 7.18
CA LEU A 48 -12.64 5.68 6.00
C LEU A 48 -11.92 7.03 5.77
N PRO A 49 -10.92 7.35 6.60
CA PRO A 49 -10.24 8.64 6.54
C PRO A 49 -9.33 8.81 5.32
N TRP A 50 -8.93 7.72 4.64
CA TRP A 50 -8.05 7.78 3.47
C TRP A 50 -8.55 6.94 2.30
N SER A 51 -8.69 7.58 1.14
CA SER A 51 -9.09 6.92 -0.10
C SER A 51 -8.50 7.58 -1.33
N TRP A 52 -8.13 6.77 -2.30
CA TRP A 52 -7.60 7.20 -3.59
C TRP A 52 -8.19 6.37 -4.73
N GLY A 53 -8.25 6.97 -5.91
CA GLY A 53 -8.27 6.20 -7.15
C GLY A 53 -6.86 5.79 -7.54
N SER A 54 -6.75 5.12 -8.68
CA SER A 54 -5.46 4.88 -9.31
C SER A 54 -5.46 5.33 -10.77
N HIS A 55 -4.28 5.68 -11.27
CA HIS A 55 -4.05 5.58 -12.70
C HIS A 55 -4.09 4.10 -13.11
N GLN A 56 -4.49 3.83 -14.35
CA GLN A 56 -4.55 2.46 -14.86
C GLN A 56 -3.18 1.79 -14.67
N LEU A 57 -3.14 0.71 -13.88
CA LEU A 57 -1.91 -0.03 -13.65
C LEU A 57 -1.58 -0.82 -14.92
N ILE A 58 -0.61 -0.32 -15.69
CA ILE A 58 0.05 -1.13 -16.71
C ILE A 58 1.14 -1.92 -15.99
N SER A 59 0.79 -3.06 -15.41
CA SER A 59 1.78 -3.95 -14.78
C SER A 59 2.68 -4.56 -15.85
N LYS A 60 4.01 -4.44 -15.71
CA LYS A 60 4.97 -5.18 -16.55
C LYS A 60 4.99 -6.68 -16.27
N PHE A 61 4.39 -7.12 -15.15
CA PHE A 61 4.49 -8.49 -14.64
C PHE A 61 3.21 -9.31 -14.80
N ARG A 62 2.09 -8.67 -15.15
CA ARG A 62 0.82 -9.36 -15.48
C ARG A 62 0.08 -8.61 -16.57
N ASP A 63 -0.28 -9.33 -17.63
CA ASP A 63 -1.24 -8.90 -18.67
C ASP A 63 -2.68 -8.76 -18.14
N SER A 64 -2.89 -8.70 -16.82
CA SER A 64 -4.19 -8.33 -16.26
C SER A 64 -4.41 -6.85 -16.54
N GLN A 65 -5.27 -6.54 -17.51
CA GLN A 65 -5.72 -5.17 -17.74
C GLN A 65 -6.56 -4.72 -16.56
N ILE A 66 -5.92 -4.17 -15.53
CA ILE A 66 -6.60 -3.57 -14.40
C ILE A 66 -7.25 -2.29 -14.93
N VAL A 67 -8.57 -2.32 -15.13
CA VAL A 67 -9.32 -1.21 -15.76
C VAL A 67 -9.61 -0.09 -14.76
N SER A 68 -9.69 -0.44 -13.47
CA SER A 68 -9.77 0.50 -12.35
C SER A 68 -9.21 -0.15 -11.09
N THR A 69 -8.38 0.58 -10.35
CA THR A 69 -8.06 0.27 -8.95
C THR A 69 -8.51 1.41 -8.07
N HIS A 70 -9.06 1.04 -6.91
CA HIS A 70 -9.38 1.95 -5.83
C HIS A 70 -8.63 1.50 -4.59
N VAL A 71 -8.12 2.46 -3.83
CA VAL A 71 -7.39 2.22 -2.58
C VAL A 71 -8.17 2.88 -1.46
N ALA A 72 -8.48 2.13 -0.42
CA ALA A 72 -9.18 2.64 0.76
C ALA A 72 -8.51 2.13 2.02
N ILE A 73 -8.43 2.98 3.05
CA ILE A 73 -7.95 2.57 4.36
C ILE A 73 -9.07 2.80 5.36
N TYR A 74 -9.55 1.69 5.93
CA TYR A 74 -10.59 1.65 6.93
C TYR A 74 -9.99 1.80 8.33
N HIS A 75 -10.68 2.53 9.19
CA HIS A 75 -10.40 2.63 10.61
C HIS A 75 -11.66 2.27 11.40
N CYS A 76 -11.63 1.13 12.07
CA CYS A 76 -12.80 0.55 12.74
C CYS A 76 -12.47 0.23 14.21
N ASP A 77 -13.49 0.16 15.06
CA ASP A 77 -13.37 -0.17 16.48
C ASP A 77 -13.12 -1.67 16.72
N GLY A 78 -13.24 -2.51 15.68
CA GLY A 78 -12.94 -3.92 15.71
C GLY A 78 -13.26 -4.64 14.39
N MET A 79 -12.93 -5.94 14.33
CA MET A 79 -13.08 -6.74 13.11
C MET A 79 -14.53 -6.90 12.67
N GLU A 80 -15.47 -7.03 13.61
CA GLU A 80 -16.90 -7.17 13.29
C GLU A 80 -17.45 -5.94 12.54
N GLU A 81 -17.04 -4.73 12.95
CA GLU A 81 -17.41 -3.51 12.25
C GLU A 81 -16.80 -3.48 10.85
N PHE A 82 -15.51 -3.81 10.71
CA PHE A 82 -14.86 -3.86 9.39
C PHE A 82 -15.53 -4.87 8.44
N THR A 83 -15.84 -6.07 8.92
CA THR A 83 -16.58 -7.07 8.11
C THR A 83 -17.94 -6.53 7.69
N THR A 84 -18.68 -5.89 8.60
CA THR A 84 -19.98 -5.28 8.29
C THR A 84 -19.85 -4.18 7.23
N LEU A 85 -18.80 -3.35 7.30
CA LEU A 85 -18.55 -2.31 6.29
C LEU A 85 -18.18 -2.92 4.92
N LEU A 86 -17.41 -4.01 4.89
CA LEU A 86 -17.10 -4.71 3.64
C LEU A 86 -18.30 -5.44 3.03
N GLU A 87 -19.19 -5.99 3.85
CA GLU A 87 -20.44 -6.61 3.38
C GLU A 87 -21.40 -5.61 2.75
N ARG A 88 -21.35 -4.35 3.22
CA ARG A 88 -22.15 -3.24 2.67
C ARG A 88 -21.48 -2.53 1.50
N ASP A 89 -20.22 -2.85 1.19
CA ASP A 89 -19.48 -2.21 0.11
C ASP A 89 -20.17 -2.49 -1.25
N PRO A 90 -20.61 -1.46 -2.00
CA PRO A 90 -21.28 -1.65 -3.29
C PRO A 90 -20.46 -2.43 -4.32
N LEU A 91 -19.13 -2.45 -4.20
CA LEU A 91 -18.23 -3.17 -5.10
C LEU A 91 -18.01 -4.63 -4.72
N ARG A 92 -18.55 -5.10 -3.59
CA ARG A 92 -18.28 -6.43 -3.05
C ARG A 92 -18.55 -7.57 -4.05
N GLU A 93 -19.61 -7.45 -4.85
CA GLU A 93 -20.00 -8.45 -5.84
C GLU A 93 -19.32 -8.29 -7.21
N TYR A 94 -18.65 -7.16 -7.45
CA TYR A 94 -18.16 -6.78 -8.79
C TYR A 94 -16.65 -6.53 -8.86
N SER A 95 -15.93 -6.77 -7.77
CA SER A 95 -14.50 -6.45 -7.65
C SER A 95 -13.76 -7.47 -6.78
N SER A 96 -12.47 -7.59 -7.03
CA SER A 96 -11.54 -8.38 -6.22
C SER A 96 -10.89 -7.50 -5.16
N TYR A 97 -10.71 -8.04 -3.96
CA TYR A 97 -10.20 -7.32 -2.80
C TYR A 97 -8.85 -7.91 -2.37
N VAL A 98 -7.89 -7.04 -2.12
CA VAL A 98 -6.68 -7.36 -1.35
C VAL A 98 -6.74 -6.56 -0.06
N THR A 99 -6.75 -7.25 1.08
CA THR A 99 -6.82 -6.63 2.40
C THR A 99 -5.51 -6.79 3.15
N VAL A 100 -4.97 -5.70 3.67
CA VAL A 100 -3.71 -5.67 4.40
C VAL A 100 -3.94 -5.07 5.78
N PRO A 101 -3.77 -5.83 6.88
CA PRO A 101 -3.89 -5.29 8.22
C PRO A 101 -2.74 -4.32 8.48
N LEU A 102 -3.07 -3.13 8.96
CA LEU A 102 -2.13 -2.04 9.20
C LEU A 102 -1.97 -1.75 10.69
N ARG A 103 -0.77 -1.30 11.07
CA ARG A 103 -0.43 -0.78 12.38
C ARG A 103 0.36 0.53 12.26
N SER A 104 0.40 1.30 13.34
CA SER A 104 1.21 2.52 13.39
C SER A 104 2.69 2.20 13.14
N LEU A 105 3.34 2.98 12.26
CA LEU A 105 4.80 2.90 12.06
C LEU A 105 5.59 3.28 13.31
N GLU A 106 5.06 4.18 14.13
CA GLU A 106 5.70 4.55 15.40
C GLU A 106 5.71 3.36 16.36
N ARG A 107 4.59 2.63 16.46
CA ARG A 107 4.52 1.43 17.28
C ARG A 107 5.45 0.34 16.75
N ASP A 108 5.51 0.16 15.43
CA ASP A 108 6.44 -0.75 14.78
C ASP A 108 7.90 -0.42 15.13
N TYR A 109 8.30 0.84 15.04
CA TYR A 109 9.62 1.31 15.44
C TYR A 109 9.92 1.04 16.93
N LEU A 110 8.97 1.33 17.83
CA LEU A 110 9.15 1.08 19.27
C LEU A 110 9.32 -0.41 19.57
N ASP A 111 8.54 -1.28 18.90
CA ASP A 111 8.71 -2.73 18.99
C ASP A 111 10.14 -3.13 18.54
N GLU A 112 10.69 -2.53 17.47
CA GLU A 112 12.06 -2.81 17.01
C GLU A 112 13.13 -2.37 18.01
N VAL A 113 12.98 -1.19 18.61
CA VAL A 113 13.90 -0.71 19.64
C VAL A 113 13.90 -1.67 20.84
N GLN A 114 12.73 -2.12 21.27
CA GLN A 114 12.59 -3.08 22.37
C GLN A 114 13.18 -4.45 22.00
N ASN A 115 12.92 -4.94 20.78
CA ASN A 115 13.46 -6.21 20.31
C ASN A 115 15.01 -6.23 20.27
N ARG A 116 15.63 -5.09 19.95
CA ARG A 116 17.09 -4.94 19.98
C ARG A 116 17.63 -5.10 21.39
N ASP A 117 16.99 -4.49 22.37
CA ASP A 117 17.44 -4.55 23.77
C ASP A 117 17.31 -5.97 24.35
N TRP A 118 16.47 -6.82 23.74
CA TRP A 118 16.33 -8.23 24.08
C TRP A 118 17.17 -9.18 23.22
N ALA A 119 17.75 -8.71 22.12
CA ALA A 119 18.59 -9.52 21.26
C ALA A 119 19.86 -9.92 22.01
N LYS A 120 20.18 -11.22 22.00
CA LYS A 120 21.41 -11.71 22.64
C LYS A 120 22.61 -11.01 22.01
N PRO A 121 23.57 -10.51 22.80
CA PRO A 121 24.79 -9.95 22.25
C PRO A 121 25.47 -11.03 21.41
N LEU A 122 25.86 -10.65 20.19
CA LEU A 122 26.62 -11.55 19.33
C LEU A 122 27.94 -11.91 20.02
N PRO A 123 28.43 -13.14 19.85
CA PRO A 123 29.74 -13.53 20.36
C PRO A 123 30.82 -12.55 19.91
N SER A 124 31.70 -12.15 20.83
CA SER A 124 32.80 -11.20 20.56
C SER A 124 34.04 -11.87 19.96
N ASP A 125 33.93 -13.14 19.56
CA ASP A 125 35.05 -13.86 18.98
C ASP A 125 35.47 -13.26 17.61
N PRO A 126 36.71 -13.46 17.17
CA PRO A 126 37.21 -12.88 15.92
C PRO A 126 36.41 -13.28 14.68
N ALA A 127 35.87 -14.51 14.61
CA ALA A 127 35.10 -14.97 13.47
C ALA A 127 33.72 -14.30 13.43
N SER A 128 33.05 -14.16 14.58
CA SER A 128 31.80 -13.40 14.68
C SER A 128 32.00 -11.90 14.41
N ARG A 129 33.12 -11.31 14.83
CA ARG A 129 33.46 -9.92 14.49
C ARG A 129 33.75 -9.74 13.00
N MET A 130 34.49 -10.66 12.38
CA MET A 130 34.71 -10.65 10.94
C MET A 130 33.41 -10.89 10.18
N ALA A 131 32.53 -11.78 10.64
CA ALA A 131 31.23 -12.01 10.03
C ALA A 131 30.30 -10.80 10.18
N GLN A 132 30.34 -10.10 11.32
CA GLN A 132 29.67 -8.81 11.52
C GLN A 132 30.27 -7.72 10.61
N GLN A 133 31.59 -7.67 10.43
CA GLN A 133 32.27 -6.71 9.57
C GLN A 133 32.01 -7.00 8.09
N SER A 134 32.01 -8.26 7.67
CA SER A 134 31.68 -8.69 6.31
C SER A 134 30.20 -8.50 6.01
N ALA A 135 29.32 -8.80 6.98
CA ALA A 135 27.94 -8.37 6.91
C ALA A 135 27.91 -6.85 6.75
N ARG A 136 28.60 -6.07 7.61
CA ARG A 136 28.78 -4.60 7.57
C ARG A 136 29.33 -4.07 6.23
N ALA A 137 30.11 -4.87 5.51
CA ALA A 137 30.64 -4.56 4.19
C ALA A 137 29.68 -4.94 3.04
N LEU A 138 28.76 -5.90 3.23
CA LEU A 138 27.61 -6.09 2.33
C LEU A 138 26.65 -4.89 2.35
N PHE A 139 26.79 -3.98 3.33
CA PHE A 139 26.08 -2.70 3.39
C PHE A 139 26.85 -1.56 2.68
N ALA A 140 27.48 -1.85 1.54
CA ALA A 140 28.28 -0.88 0.78
C ALA A 140 27.48 0.28 0.13
N THR A 141 26.20 0.45 0.47
CA THR A 141 25.36 1.56 0.00
C THR A 141 24.45 2.10 1.11
N ARG A 142 24.92 2.23 2.37
CA ARG A 142 24.29 3.22 3.27
C ARG A 142 24.46 4.58 2.59
N PRO A 143 23.38 5.27 2.16
CA PRO A 143 23.51 6.62 1.62
C PRO A 143 24.25 7.47 2.65
N PRO A 144 25.28 8.25 2.28
CA PRO A 144 26.06 9.06 3.20
C PRO A 144 25.18 9.96 4.07
N GLU A 145 24.01 10.32 3.55
CA GLU A 145 22.99 11.13 4.19
C GLU A 145 22.28 10.43 5.35
N LEU A 146 22.31 9.09 5.46
CA LEU A 146 21.70 8.34 6.56
C LEU A 146 22.59 8.29 7.82
N GLU A 147 23.35 9.33 8.15
CA GLU A 147 23.95 9.45 9.49
C GLU A 147 22.84 9.27 10.55
N GLU A 148 23.16 8.59 11.66
CA GLU A 148 22.21 8.42 12.77
C GLU A 148 21.67 9.80 13.12
N THR A 149 20.42 10.06 12.73
CA THR A 149 19.77 11.29 13.11
C THR A 149 19.65 11.24 14.62
N THR A 150 20.27 12.20 15.30
CA THR A 150 20.07 12.41 16.74
C THR A 150 18.61 12.80 17.04
N GLN A 151 17.84 13.16 16.01
CA GLN A 151 16.39 13.26 16.03
C GLN A 151 15.78 11.86 15.95
N GLY A 152 14.91 11.54 16.92
CA GLY A 152 14.17 10.28 17.01
C GLY A 152 13.26 10.03 15.78
N PHE A 153 12.63 8.86 15.74
CA PHE A 153 11.74 8.47 14.65
C PHE A 153 10.61 9.49 14.42
N ILE A 154 10.38 9.88 13.16
CA ILE A 154 9.32 10.79 12.74
C ILE A 154 8.30 10.00 11.94
N ALA A 155 7.10 9.84 12.49
CA ALA A 155 5.99 9.21 11.79
C ALA A 155 5.33 10.21 10.81
N PRO A 156 4.86 9.75 9.64
CA PRO A 156 4.01 10.58 8.79
C PRO A 156 2.72 10.94 9.51
N ALA A 157 2.25 12.18 9.31
CA ALA A 157 1.03 12.67 9.96
C ALA A 157 -0.24 11.92 9.53
N ASN A 158 -0.21 11.23 8.38
CA ASN A 158 -1.35 10.53 7.79
C ASN A 158 -2.59 11.43 7.75
N LEU A 159 -2.46 12.63 7.18
CA LEU A 159 -3.60 13.57 7.07
C LEU A 159 -4.74 12.92 6.28
N PRO A 160 -6.02 13.10 6.67
CA PRO A 160 -7.13 12.54 5.91
C PRO A 160 -7.08 12.93 4.44
N ALA A 161 -7.48 12.02 3.56
CA ALA A 161 -7.58 12.26 2.11
C ALA A 161 -9.07 12.38 1.73
N PRO A 162 -9.60 13.62 1.59
CA PRO A 162 -11.03 13.83 1.37
C PRO A 162 -11.52 13.20 0.06
N PRO A 163 -12.77 12.69 0.01
CA PRO A 163 -13.32 12.03 -1.17
C PRO A 163 -13.56 12.99 -2.35
N ASP A 164 -13.63 14.29 -2.09
CA ASP A 164 -13.76 15.36 -3.08
C ASP A 164 -12.43 16.03 -3.44
N ALA A 165 -11.32 15.57 -2.85
CA ALA A 165 -9.99 16.06 -3.18
C ALA A 165 -9.70 15.88 -4.67
N ARG A 166 -9.13 16.93 -5.26
CA ARG A 166 -8.66 16.99 -6.65
C ARG A 166 -7.17 17.25 -6.69
N ALA A 167 -6.53 16.91 -7.79
CA ALA A 167 -5.12 17.21 -8.00
C ALA A 167 -4.90 18.72 -7.83
N SER A 168 -3.99 19.09 -6.92
CA SER A 168 -3.49 20.45 -6.85
C SER A 168 -2.58 20.74 -8.05
N ASP A 169 -2.35 22.01 -8.39
CA ASP A 169 -1.41 22.42 -9.45
C ASP A 169 0.05 21.99 -9.21
N ARG A 170 0.37 21.32 -8.10
CA ARG A 170 1.68 20.73 -7.86
C ARG A 170 1.86 19.48 -8.72
N TYR A 171 2.91 19.49 -9.53
CA TYR A 171 3.35 18.40 -10.40
C TYR A 171 3.99 17.23 -9.62
N ARG A 172 3.35 16.72 -8.57
CA ARG A 172 3.82 15.50 -7.87
C ARG A 172 2.85 14.35 -8.13
N ILE A 173 3.42 13.19 -8.41
CA ILE A 173 2.73 11.92 -8.60
C ILE A 173 2.85 11.15 -7.30
N SER A 174 1.71 10.76 -6.73
CA SER A 174 1.66 9.94 -5.53
C SER A 174 1.68 8.46 -5.88
N TYR A 175 2.48 7.68 -5.17
CA TYR A 175 2.64 6.24 -5.33
C TYR A 175 2.39 5.54 -3.99
N LEU A 176 1.45 4.61 -3.94
CA LEU A 176 1.37 3.65 -2.85
C LEU A 176 2.38 2.54 -3.10
N LEU A 177 3.36 2.41 -2.21
CA LEU A 177 4.29 1.30 -2.18
C LEU A 177 3.91 0.39 -1.01
N VAL A 178 3.63 -0.88 -1.30
CA VAL A 178 3.44 -1.93 -0.29
C VAL A 178 4.58 -2.92 -0.42
N GLY A 179 5.43 -2.99 0.61
CA GLY A 179 6.58 -3.87 0.66
C GLY A 179 6.51 -4.86 1.80
N HIS A 180 7.14 -6.01 1.64
CA HIS A 180 7.37 -6.95 2.72
C HIS A 180 8.80 -7.46 2.73
N ALA A 181 9.30 -7.76 3.92
CA ALA A 181 10.57 -8.46 4.05
C ALA A 181 10.51 -9.81 3.31
N PRO A 182 11.63 -10.29 2.73
CA PRO A 182 11.64 -11.62 2.13
C PRO A 182 11.35 -12.67 3.20
N GLN A 183 10.90 -13.87 2.80
CA GLN A 183 10.60 -14.95 3.76
C GLN A 183 11.80 -15.20 4.66
N ALA A 184 11.73 -14.71 5.90
CA ALA A 184 12.52 -15.25 6.98
C ALA A 184 11.96 -16.65 7.22
N GLY A 185 12.50 -17.65 6.49
CA GLY A 185 12.35 -19.03 6.90
C GLY A 185 12.70 -19.13 8.38
N MET A 186 12.06 -20.04 9.12
CA MET A 186 12.23 -20.20 10.57
C MET A 186 13.68 -20.55 11.00
N THR A 187 14.64 -20.57 10.08
CA THR A 187 16.04 -20.95 10.24
C THR A 187 16.98 -19.86 9.70
N ILE A 188 16.83 -18.61 10.14
CA ILE A 188 17.88 -17.60 9.99
C ILE A 188 18.82 -17.64 11.21
N SER A 189 20.12 -17.53 10.96
CA SER A 189 21.13 -17.45 12.03
C SER A 189 20.96 -16.19 12.89
N ASP A 190 21.45 -16.19 14.12
CA ASP A 190 21.40 -15.00 15.00
C ASP A 190 22.14 -13.80 14.39
N LEU A 191 23.19 -14.05 13.60
CA LEU A 191 23.87 -13.00 12.84
C LEU A 191 22.96 -12.39 11.78
N GLN A 192 22.29 -13.22 10.98
CA GLN A 192 21.32 -12.74 9.97
C GLN A 192 20.16 -12.00 10.61
N ARG A 193 19.62 -12.50 11.73
CA ARG A 193 18.55 -11.82 12.48
C ARG A 193 18.98 -10.42 12.91
N ASN A 194 20.18 -10.28 13.47
CA ASN A 194 20.69 -8.97 13.90
C ASN A 194 20.95 -8.03 12.72
N VAL A 195 21.38 -8.55 11.56
CA VAL A 195 21.53 -7.78 10.33
C VAL A 195 20.18 -7.26 9.83
N GLU A 196 19.16 -8.11 9.76
CA GLU A 196 17.81 -7.72 9.32
C GLU A 196 17.18 -6.69 10.27
N THR A 197 17.30 -6.87 11.58
CA THR A 197 16.84 -5.89 12.58
C THR A 197 17.51 -4.52 12.37
N GLU A 198 18.81 -4.49 12.07
CA GLU A 198 19.52 -3.23 11.83
C GLU A 198 19.08 -2.56 10.52
N LYS A 199 18.80 -3.32 9.46
CA LYS A 199 18.25 -2.76 8.20
C LYS A 199 16.87 -2.16 8.38
N VAL A 200 16.00 -2.81 9.15
CA VAL A 200 14.66 -2.27 9.47
C VAL A 200 14.79 -0.93 10.21
N ARG A 201 15.74 -0.80 11.13
CA ARG A 201 16.02 0.48 11.80
C ARG A 201 16.47 1.56 10.81
N TRP A 202 17.39 1.24 9.90
CA TRP A 202 17.82 2.20 8.88
C TRP A 202 16.68 2.59 7.95
N TRP A 203 15.77 1.67 7.65
CA TRP A 203 14.56 1.96 6.92
C TRP A 203 13.67 2.96 7.66
N HIS A 204 13.48 2.82 8.98
CA HIS A 204 12.75 3.83 9.78
C HIS A 204 13.43 5.20 9.76
N THR A 205 14.76 5.25 9.83
CA THR A 205 15.53 6.51 9.72
C THR A 205 15.38 7.14 8.33
N TYR A 206 15.49 6.32 7.28
CA TYR A 206 15.27 6.77 5.90
C TYR A 206 13.84 7.29 5.71
N ASN A 207 12.84 6.55 6.18
CA ASN A 207 11.45 6.98 6.14
C ASN A 207 11.23 8.30 6.87
N SER A 208 11.84 8.50 8.04
CA SER A 208 11.77 9.77 8.78
C SER A 208 12.30 10.94 7.96
N LYS A 209 13.42 10.77 7.25
CA LYS A 209 13.96 11.81 6.35
C LYS A 209 13.04 12.11 5.19
N LEU A 210 12.42 11.08 4.60
CA LEU A 210 11.44 11.27 3.54
C LEU A 210 10.17 11.97 4.06
N VAL A 211 9.79 11.74 5.31
CA VAL A 211 8.69 12.49 5.95
C VAL A 211 9.09 13.96 6.15
N GLU A 212 10.29 14.23 6.65
CA GLU A 212 10.81 15.59 6.83
C GLU A 212 10.92 16.37 5.51
N SER A 213 11.37 15.71 4.43
CA SER A 213 11.43 16.32 3.10
C SER A 213 10.06 16.48 2.44
N GLY A 214 9.01 15.89 3.02
CA GLY A 214 7.67 15.84 2.44
C GLY A 214 7.52 14.86 1.27
N SER A 215 8.50 13.98 1.03
CA SER A 215 8.42 12.93 0.02
C SER A 215 7.53 11.76 0.47
N VAL A 216 7.44 11.46 1.76
CA VAL A 216 6.47 10.51 2.33
C VAL A 216 5.36 11.27 3.03
N THR A 217 4.13 11.12 2.56
CA THR A 217 2.95 11.78 3.14
C THR A 217 2.15 10.86 4.05
N HIS A 218 2.20 9.55 3.79
CA HIS A 218 1.50 8.54 4.57
C HIS A 218 2.36 7.30 4.79
N GLY A 219 2.11 6.60 5.89
CA GLY A 219 2.84 5.38 6.20
C GLY A 219 2.24 4.57 7.34
N TRP A 220 2.24 3.25 7.15
CA TRP A 220 1.80 2.24 8.09
C TRP A 220 2.73 1.04 8.01
N ALA A 221 2.95 0.39 9.14
CA ALA A 221 3.51 -0.96 9.13
C ALA A 221 2.39 -1.93 8.76
N SER A 222 2.71 -2.97 8.00
CA SER A 222 1.79 -4.05 7.69
C SER A 222 2.19 -5.33 8.41
N GLY A 223 1.18 -6.03 8.91
CA GLY A 223 1.32 -7.43 9.31
C GLY A 223 1.20 -8.36 8.10
N VAL A 224 1.15 -9.67 8.39
CA VAL A 224 0.92 -10.78 7.45
C VAL A 224 -0.02 -10.38 6.31
N LEU A 225 0.48 -10.42 5.07
CA LEU A 225 -0.33 -10.28 3.88
C LEU A 225 -1.14 -11.57 3.68
N CYS A 226 -2.46 -11.48 3.75
CA CYS A 226 -3.33 -12.55 3.29
C CYS A 226 -3.49 -12.42 1.76
N HIS A 227 -2.54 -12.92 0.97
CA HIS A 227 -2.75 -13.05 -0.48
C HIS A 227 -3.66 -14.28 -0.74
N PRO A 228 -4.77 -14.16 -1.49
CA PRO A 228 -5.47 -15.34 -2.01
C PRO A 228 -4.54 -16.10 -2.97
N GLY A 229 -3.89 -17.15 -2.46
CA GLY A 229 -2.95 -17.99 -3.21
C GLY A 229 -1.65 -18.34 -2.48
N ASN A 230 -1.27 -17.62 -1.42
CA ASN A 230 -0.09 -17.95 -0.62
C ASN A 230 -0.33 -17.67 0.87
N PRO A 231 -0.82 -18.66 1.65
CA PRO A 231 -1.17 -18.49 3.06
C PRO A 231 0.05 -18.43 4.00
N VAL A 232 1.28 -18.24 3.48
CA VAL A 232 2.51 -18.34 4.25
C VAL A 232 3.29 -17.04 4.18
N SER A 233 3.19 -16.21 5.23
CA SER A 233 4.37 -15.87 6.03
C SER A 233 4.09 -14.77 7.08
N ASN A 234 4.62 -14.96 8.29
CA ASN A 234 4.79 -13.91 9.30
C ASN A 234 5.84 -12.88 8.86
N GLN A 235 5.66 -12.23 7.72
CA GLN A 235 6.54 -11.18 7.23
C GLN A 235 6.10 -9.83 7.78
N LYS A 236 7.06 -9.07 8.31
CA LYS A 236 6.88 -7.64 8.54
C LYS A 236 6.90 -6.94 7.19
N GLY A 237 6.04 -5.95 7.03
CA GLY A 237 6.02 -5.10 5.85
C GLY A 237 5.65 -3.67 6.21
N ALA A 238 5.54 -2.85 5.18
CA ALA A 238 5.06 -1.50 5.30
C ALA A 238 4.27 -1.11 4.05
N ALA A 239 3.32 -0.20 4.25
CA ALA A 239 2.62 0.52 3.19
C ALA A 239 2.93 2.01 3.35
N VAL A 240 3.47 2.65 2.33
CA VAL A 240 3.82 4.09 2.34
C VAL A 240 3.28 4.77 1.09
N VAL A 241 2.88 6.04 1.22
CA VAL A 241 2.57 6.90 0.08
C VAL A 241 3.75 7.84 -0.15
N ILE A 242 4.38 7.71 -1.30
CA ILE A 242 5.52 8.53 -1.74
C ILE A 242 5.08 9.47 -2.85
N ASP A 243 5.41 10.76 -2.71
CA ASP A 243 5.20 11.77 -3.73
C ASP A 243 6.53 12.04 -4.46
N ALA A 244 6.55 11.82 -5.78
CA ALA A 244 7.70 12.09 -6.65
C ALA A 244 7.29 12.97 -7.84
N GLU A 245 8.19 13.83 -8.31
CA GLU A 245 7.99 14.69 -9.48
C GLU A 245 8.11 13.88 -10.78
N THR A 246 9.02 12.90 -10.81
CA THR A 246 9.21 12.03 -11.98
C THR A 246 9.32 10.54 -11.59
N PRO A 247 9.08 9.62 -12.55
CA PRO A 247 9.34 8.19 -12.34
C PRO A 247 10.80 7.90 -11.97
N GLU A 248 11.76 8.66 -12.50
CA GLU A 248 13.18 8.52 -12.20
C GLU A 248 13.49 8.90 -10.74
N GLU A 249 12.86 9.96 -10.22
CA GLU A 249 12.96 10.29 -8.79
C GLU A 249 12.39 9.17 -7.93
N LEU A 250 11.25 8.58 -8.32
CA LEU A 250 10.71 7.42 -7.61
C LEU A 250 11.71 6.25 -7.61
N ASP A 251 12.31 5.95 -8.76
CA ASP A 251 13.30 4.88 -8.88
C ASP A 251 14.52 5.16 -7.97
N GLU A 252 15.01 6.40 -7.92
CA GLU A 252 16.07 6.81 -6.99
C GLU A 252 15.66 6.60 -5.53
N LEU A 253 14.47 7.07 -5.14
CA LEU A 253 13.96 6.91 -3.77
C LEU A 253 13.77 5.44 -3.38
N VAL A 254 13.35 4.58 -4.32
CA VAL A 254 13.20 3.14 -4.10
C VAL A 254 14.56 2.45 -4.02
N ASN A 255 15.52 2.83 -4.87
CA ASN A 255 16.88 2.26 -4.86
C ASN A 255 17.66 2.62 -3.60
N LEU A 256 17.37 3.77 -2.99
CA LEU A 256 17.95 4.19 -1.71
C LEU A 256 17.29 3.51 -0.49
N ASN A 257 16.21 2.74 -0.69
CA ASN A 257 15.56 2.00 0.39
C ASN A 257 16.51 0.89 0.92
N PRO A 258 16.86 0.90 2.22
CA PRO A 258 17.74 -0.12 2.82
C PRO A 258 17.24 -1.56 2.71
N LEU A 259 15.94 -1.76 2.45
CA LEU A 259 15.29 -3.05 2.27
C LEU A 259 14.97 -3.35 0.78
N GLY A 260 15.33 -2.46 -0.15
CA GLY A 260 14.88 -2.49 -1.55
C GLY A 260 15.20 -3.80 -2.29
N GLU A 261 16.46 -4.25 -2.26
CA GLU A 261 16.89 -5.49 -2.96
C GLU A 261 16.24 -6.77 -2.44
N GLN A 262 15.73 -6.72 -1.21
CA GLN A 262 15.20 -7.87 -0.49
C GLN A 262 13.67 -7.89 -0.46
N SER A 263 13.02 -6.76 -0.77
CA SER A 263 11.58 -6.61 -0.65
C SER A 263 10.87 -6.92 -1.96
N GLU A 264 9.77 -7.66 -1.89
CA GLU A 264 8.80 -7.63 -2.99
C GLU A 264 7.95 -6.37 -2.81
N LEU A 265 7.80 -5.60 -3.88
CA LEU A 265 7.13 -4.31 -3.86
C LEU A 265 5.94 -4.31 -4.82
N LEU A 266 4.75 -4.05 -4.28
CA LEU A 266 3.59 -3.63 -5.06
C LEU A 266 3.60 -2.09 -5.13
N SER A 267 3.53 -1.55 -6.35
CA SER A 267 3.41 -0.11 -6.59
C SER A 267 2.08 0.23 -7.25
N VAL A 268 1.37 1.21 -6.72
CA VAL A 268 0.12 1.76 -7.29
C VAL A 268 0.23 3.26 -7.47
N VAL A 269 0.11 3.73 -8.70
CA VAL A 269 0.05 5.17 -9.00
C VAL A 269 -1.30 5.71 -8.56
N LEU A 270 -1.31 6.52 -7.51
CA LEU A 270 -2.52 7.05 -6.89
C LEU A 270 -3.04 8.26 -7.65
N ARG A 271 -4.37 8.45 -7.57
CA ARG A 271 -5.06 9.64 -8.05
C ARG A 271 -6.01 10.16 -6.97
N PRO A 272 -6.15 11.48 -6.80
CA PRO A 272 -7.19 12.05 -5.95
C PRO A 272 -8.59 11.50 -6.30
N LEU A 273 -9.39 11.22 -5.28
CA LEU A 273 -10.64 10.49 -5.48
C LEU A 273 -11.67 11.29 -6.29
N GLY A 274 -11.67 12.63 -6.18
CA GLY A 274 -12.54 13.49 -6.98
C GLY A 274 -12.28 13.37 -8.48
N ASP A 275 -11.01 13.32 -8.88
CA ASP A 275 -10.62 13.14 -10.29
C ASP A 275 -10.89 11.71 -10.78
N GLN A 276 -10.73 10.73 -9.89
CA GLN A 276 -11.11 9.35 -10.17
C GLN A 276 -12.63 9.22 -10.41
N LYS A 277 -13.45 9.84 -9.58
CA LYS A 277 -14.91 9.85 -9.71
C LYS A 277 -15.36 10.39 -11.07
N GLU A 278 -14.71 11.47 -11.54
CA GLU A 278 -14.99 12.04 -12.85
C GLU A 278 -14.61 11.06 -13.98
N ALA A 279 -13.45 10.42 -13.88
CA ALA A 279 -13.01 9.41 -14.85
C ALA A 279 -13.93 8.17 -14.85
N ASP A 280 -14.37 7.70 -13.70
CA ASP A 280 -15.30 6.57 -13.56
C ASP A 280 -16.69 6.92 -14.11
N GLY A 281 -17.15 8.16 -13.94
CA GLY A 281 -18.39 8.66 -14.56
C GLY A 281 -18.35 8.60 -16.08
N ARG A 282 -17.22 8.97 -16.71
CA ARG A 282 -17.03 8.81 -18.16
C ARG A 282 -17.05 7.34 -18.59
N ARG A 283 -16.43 6.45 -17.82
CA ARG A 283 -16.44 5.01 -18.11
C ARG A 283 -17.85 4.41 -18.03
N LEU A 284 -18.66 4.86 -17.07
CA LEU A 284 -20.07 4.49 -17.01
C LEU A 284 -20.82 4.90 -18.29
N GLN A 285 -20.67 6.14 -18.73
CA GLN A 285 -21.31 6.63 -19.96
C GLN A 285 -20.91 5.81 -21.19
N MET A 286 -19.62 5.47 -21.31
CA MET A 286 -19.12 4.62 -22.40
C MET A 286 -19.75 3.22 -22.35
N ALA A 287 -19.78 2.58 -21.17
CA ALA A 287 -20.39 1.26 -21.01
C ALA A 287 -21.89 1.27 -21.31
N GLU A 288 -22.60 2.34 -20.94
CA GLU A 288 -24.04 2.50 -21.24
C GLU A 288 -24.29 2.68 -22.74
N ALA A 289 -23.42 3.41 -23.44
CA ALA A 289 -23.49 3.54 -24.90
C ALA A 289 -23.22 2.19 -25.60
N GLU A 290 -22.23 1.42 -25.14
CA GLU A 290 -21.95 0.07 -25.67
C GLU A 290 -23.16 -0.87 -25.49
N LEU A 291 -23.79 -0.85 -24.31
CA LEU A 291 -24.99 -1.63 -24.04
C LEU A 291 -26.16 -1.20 -24.94
N GLN A 292 -26.32 0.11 -25.18
CA GLN A 292 -27.37 0.61 -26.06
C GLN A 292 -27.20 0.11 -27.50
N VAL A 293 -25.98 0.14 -28.03
CA VAL A 293 -25.67 -0.40 -29.37
C VAL A 293 -25.96 -1.90 -29.44
N GLU A 294 -25.58 -2.67 -28.41
CA GLU A 294 -25.88 -4.11 -28.35
C GLU A 294 -27.40 -4.38 -28.39
N LEU A 295 -28.18 -3.61 -27.64
CA LEU A 295 -29.64 -3.72 -27.62
C LEU A 295 -30.27 -3.33 -28.95
N GLU A 296 -29.73 -2.34 -29.66
CA GLU A 296 -30.21 -1.94 -30.99
C GLU A 296 -29.97 -3.04 -32.03
N LEU A 297 -28.77 -3.63 -32.02
CA LEU A 297 -28.41 -4.76 -32.89
C LEU A 297 -29.29 -6.00 -32.63
N GLN A 298 -29.59 -6.31 -31.37
CA GLN A 298 -30.48 -7.43 -31.02
C GLN A 298 -31.94 -7.19 -31.45
N ASN A 299 -32.37 -5.93 -31.51
CA ASN A 299 -33.73 -5.55 -31.92
C ASN A 299 -33.87 -5.31 -33.42
N GLY A 300 -32.83 -5.55 -34.22
CA GLY A 300 -32.85 -5.39 -35.68
C GLY A 300 -32.99 -3.94 -36.15
N LYS A 301 -32.48 -2.99 -35.35
CA LYS A 301 -32.34 -1.57 -35.73
C LYS A 301 -30.90 -1.28 -36.13
#